data_AF-A0A3L7PL05-F1
#
_entry.id   AF-A0A3L7PL05-F1
#
_cell.length_a   1.000
_cell.length_b   1.000
_cell.length_c   1.000
_cell.angle_alpha   90.00
_cell.angle_beta   90.00
_cell.angle_gamma   90.00
#
_symmetry.space_group_name_H-M   'P 1'
#
loop_
_entity.id
_entity.type
_entity.pdbx_description
1 polymer ?
#
loop_
_entity_poly.entity_id
_entity_poly.type
_entity_poly.pdbx_seq_one_letter_code
_entity_poly.pdbx_strand_id
1 'polypeptide(L)'
;MPFRNGTVSYSRFGVSGDLPDDANEGALALLGKHVVKPRGLSDEGVASGWCTGRHVFDSDFAWKHCGFSGAILCAMRVDVAKVPSEIRRAYVSMAEDDRRTKEDEAAGGGLSRIARRDARGDAERRCKEEISEGKYRRITMVPVLFDLVHGAVLAPVTSDTSFKELRGLVESTYGCKLSRRSAGGVASDIMEARGMTSDLDDAAPDAFTAPPAEVLTRAQEGQSGRAAKRPEVPWALAGGEPRDFLGNVFLLWLWWNAEAREGVIETEKVPVAVVIDKVVDVECPWGVGGKASLRGPLPTQSPEATKALQAGKWPRKLGLLLAAHGQEFECVLQGDRFAVSGLKLQSASEAAKTPRLETEERLDQIGTFDAVLMGLYEHFLSERFGKGWPSRRQQISEWIMTRSAARVAV
;
A
#
# COMPACT_ATOMS: atom_id res chain seq x y z
N MET A 1 -7.42 -12.98 11.67
CA MET A 1 -6.80 -12.11 10.65
C MET A 1 -7.46 -10.73 10.65
N PRO A 2 -6.78 -9.65 10.19
CA PRO A 2 -7.22 -8.25 10.27
C PRO A 2 -8.67 -7.94 9.86
N PHE A 3 -9.17 -8.53 8.77
CA PHE A 3 -10.57 -8.33 8.36
C PHE A 3 -11.58 -8.86 9.37
N ARG A 4 -11.22 -9.91 10.13
CA ARG A 4 -12.08 -10.45 11.20
C ARG A 4 -11.98 -9.67 12.49
N ASN A 5 -10.78 -9.24 12.89
CA ASN A 5 -10.51 -8.61 14.19
C ASN A 5 -9.42 -7.52 14.08
N GLY A 6 -9.49 -6.51 14.94
CA GLY A 6 -8.45 -5.48 15.06
C GLY A 6 -8.54 -4.41 13.98
N THR A 7 -7.40 -3.81 13.63
CA THR A 7 -7.32 -2.80 12.58
C THR A 7 -7.10 -3.42 11.20
N VAL A 8 -7.65 -2.78 10.18
CA VAL A 8 -7.59 -3.24 8.79
C VAL A 8 -6.54 -2.44 8.03
N SER A 9 -5.82 -3.09 7.12
CA SER A 9 -4.94 -2.42 6.17
C SER A 9 -5.13 -3.10 4.82
N TYR A 10 -5.20 -2.32 3.75
CA TYR A 10 -5.37 -2.84 2.41
C TYR A 10 -4.89 -1.87 1.34
N SER A 11 -4.52 -2.44 0.20
CA SER A 11 -4.50 -1.78 -1.09
C SER A 11 -5.61 -2.40 -1.94
N ARG A 12 -6.18 -1.60 -2.84
CA ARG A 12 -7.18 -2.07 -3.81
C ARG A 12 -6.48 -2.64 -5.04
N PHE A 13 -7.05 -3.71 -5.57
CA PHE A 13 -6.71 -4.28 -6.86
C PHE A 13 -7.96 -4.36 -7.73
N GLY A 14 -7.85 -3.88 -8.96
CA GLY A 14 -8.88 -4.02 -9.97
C GLY A 14 -8.76 -5.37 -10.66
N VAL A 15 -9.90 -5.92 -11.07
CA VAL A 15 -10.00 -7.20 -11.75
C VAL A 15 -10.33 -6.96 -13.22
N SER A 16 -9.63 -7.67 -14.12
CA SER A 16 -10.02 -7.78 -15.52
C SER A 16 -10.43 -9.23 -15.83
N GLY A 17 -11.62 -9.39 -16.40
CA GLY A 17 -12.36 -10.65 -16.40
C GLY A 17 -13.31 -10.72 -15.19
N ASP A 18 -14.02 -11.85 -15.04
CA ASP A 18 -15.11 -11.95 -14.08
C ASP A 18 -14.67 -12.71 -12.82
N LEU A 19 -14.91 -12.11 -11.66
CA LEU A 19 -14.96 -12.86 -10.40
C LEU A 19 -16.24 -13.72 -10.38
N PRO A 20 -16.32 -14.73 -9.49
CA PRO A 20 -17.58 -15.43 -9.26
C PRO A 20 -18.70 -14.46 -8.86
N ASP A 21 -19.93 -14.69 -9.36
CA ASP A 21 -21.09 -13.86 -9.05
C ASP A 21 -21.45 -13.88 -7.55
N ASP A 22 -21.22 -15.01 -6.89
CA ASP A 22 -21.42 -15.21 -5.47
C ASP A 22 -20.39 -16.19 -4.87
N ALA A 23 -20.36 -16.27 -3.54
CA ALA A 23 -19.45 -17.16 -2.83
C ALA A 23 -19.97 -18.62 -2.77
N ASN A 24 -20.54 -19.14 -3.86
CA ASN A 24 -21.12 -20.49 -3.91
C ASN A 24 -20.06 -21.61 -3.72
N GLU A 25 -20.54 -22.85 -3.57
CA GLU A 25 -19.69 -24.03 -3.37
C GLU A 25 -18.65 -24.22 -4.48
N GLY A 26 -19.01 -23.95 -5.74
CA GLY A 26 -18.10 -24.04 -6.88
C GLY A 26 -16.96 -23.03 -6.79
N ALA A 27 -17.29 -21.76 -6.50
CA ALA A 27 -16.30 -20.69 -6.31
C ALA A 27 -15.32 -21.01 -5.18
N LEU A 28 -15.84 -21.48 -4.05
CA LEU A 28 -15.01 -21.83 -2.90
C LEU A 28 -14.18 -23.10 -3.14
N ALA A 29 -14.71 -24.08 -3.88
CA ALA A 29 -13.97 -25.29 -4.26
C ALA A 29 -12.75 -24.97 -5.16
N LEU A 30 -12.82 -23.92 -5.98
CA LEU A 30 -11.66 -23.47 -6.76
C LEU A 30 -10.50 -23.03 -5.86
N LEU A 31 -10.75 -22.30 -4.76
CA LEU A 31 -9.70 -21.95 -3.79
C LEU A 31 -8.99 -23.20 -3.25
N GLY A 32 -9.75 -24.25 -2.96
CA GLY A 32 -9.25 -25.54 -2.47
C GLY A 32 -8.28 -26.24 -3.43
N LYS A 33 -8.36 -25.96 -4.74
CA LYS A 33 -7.43 -26.52 -5.74
C LYS A 33 -6.04 -25.87 -5.70
N HIS A 34 -5.92 -24.69 -5.10
CA HIS A 34 -4.69 -23.88 -5.10
C HIS A 34 -4.14 -23.66 -3.68
N VAL A 35 -4.19 -24.69 -2.82
CA VAL A 35 -3.56 -24.67 -1.48
C VAL A 35 -2.05 -24.94 -1.58
N VAL A 36 -1.25 -24.28 -0.73
CA VAL A 36 0.20 -24.53 -0.65
C VAL A 36 0.47 -25.98 -0.27
N LYS A 37 1.22 -26.70 -1.10
CA LYS A 37 1.67 -28.06 -0.77
C LYS A 37 2.74 -28.02 0.34
N PRO A 38 2.61 -28.87 1.39
CA PRO A 38 3.67 -29.04 2.38
C PRO A 38 5.00 -29.40 1.70
N ARG A 39 6.10 -28.75 2.13
CA ARG A 39 7.46 -28.92 1.54
C ARG A 39 7.58 -28.53 0.05
N GLY A 40 6.73 -27.66 -0.47
CA GLY A 40 6.76 -27.23 -1.88
C GLY A 40 8.04 -26.49 -2.36
N LEU A 41 9.09 -26.39 -1.54
CA LEU A 41 10.35 -25.71 -1.89
C LEU A 41 11.52 -26.63 -1.52
N SER A 42 12.27 -27.10 -2.51
CA SER A 42 13.55 -27.84 -2.33
C SER A 42 14.78 -26.92 -2.38
N ASP A 43 14.58 -25.66 -2.77
CA ASP A 43 15.61 -24.64 -2.97
C ASP A 43 15.12 -23.30 -2.37
N GLU A 44 16.00 -22.29 -2.30
CA GLU A 44 15.60 -20.95 -1.90
C GLU A 44 14.53 -20.41 -2.84
N GLY A 45 13.46 -19.85 -2.26
CA GLY A 45 12.34 -19.40 -3.06
C GLY A 45 11.13 -19.02 -2.23
N VAL A 46 10.06 -18.74 -2.98
CA VAL A 46 8.75 -18.37 -2.45
C VAL A 46 7.73 -19.31 -3.07
N ALA A 47 6.83 -19.83 -2.24
CA ALA A 47 5.64 -20.55 -2.68
C ALA A 47 4.42 -19.93 -2.01
N SER A 48 3.32 -19.84 -2.75
CA SER A 48 2.07 -19.27 -2.26
C SER A 48 0.86 -20.13 -2.62
N GLY A 49 -0.23 -19.95 -1.88
CA GLY A 49 -1.47 -20.70 -2.05
C GLY A 49 -2.53 -20.26 -1.04
N TRP A 50 -3.77 -20.66 -1.26
CA TRP A 50 -4.88 -20.26 -0.42
C TRP A 50 -4.91 -21.00 0.91
N CYS A 51 -5.39 -20.30 1.93
CA CYS A 51 -5.96 -20.85 3.14
C CYS A 51 -7.21 -20.06 3.52
N THR A 52 -8.03 -20.56 4.43
CA THR A 52 -9.30 -19.90 4.81
C THR A 52 -9.11 -18.60 5.60
N GLY A 53 -7.92 -18.36 6.15
CA GLY A 53 -7.60 -17.20 6.99
C GLY A 53 -7.85 -17.35 8.49
N ARG A 54 -8.27 -18.53 8.98
CA ARG A 54 -8.29 -18.82 10.43
C ARG A 54 -6.90 -19.15 10.96
N HIS A 55 -6.19 -20.05 10.30
CA HIS A 55 -4.78 -20.35 10.51
C HIS A 55 -4.10 -20.78 9.20
N VAL A 56 -2.76 -20.80 9.16
CA VAL A 56 -1.95 -21.06 7.95
C VAL A 56 -2.08 -22.48 7.38
N PHE A 57 -2.73 -23.39 8.11
CA PHE A 57 -2.92 -24.79 7.70
C PHE A 57 -4.38 -25.11 7.38
N ASP A 58 -5.25 -24.11 7.43
CA ASP A 58 -6.68 -24.33 7.24
C ASP A 58 -7.05 -24.30 5.76
N SER A 59 -7.61 -25.41 5.30
CA SER A 59 -8.05 -25.63 3.92
C SER A 59 -9.54 -25.98 3.81
N ASP A 60 -10.33 -25.77 4.87
CA ASP A 60 -11.79 -25.99 4.86
C ASP A 60 -12.52 -24.76 4.28
N PHE A 61 -12.55 -24.67 2.94
CA PHE A 61 -13.20 -23.57 2.19
C PHE A 61 -14.73 -23.70 2.15
N ALA A 62 -15.38 -24.05 3.26
CA ALA A 62 -16.85 -24.02 3.33
C ALA A 62 -17.41 -22.59 3.42
N TRP A 63 -18.67 -22.39 3.03
CA TRP A 63 -19.39 -21.11 3.15
C TRP A 63 -19.25 -20.48 4.53
N LYS A 64 -19.48 -21.26 5.59
CA LYS A 64 -19.33 -20.87 7.00
C LYS A 64 -17.96 -20.27 7.35
N HIS A 65 -16.94 -20.50 6.54
CA HIS A 65 -15.57 -20.07 6.79
C HIS A 65 -15.11 -18.97 5.84
N CYS A 66 -15.49 -19.02 4.57
CA CYS A 66 -14.98 -18.10 3.56
C CYS A 66 -16.06 -17.31 2.81
N GLY A 67 -17.28 -17.82 2.70
CA GLY A 67 -18.35 -17.17 1.95
C GLY A 67 -19.10 -16.16 2.80
N PHE A 68 -19.41 -14.99 2.24
CA PHE A 68 -20.22 -13.91 2.82
C PHE A 68 -21.13 -13.36 1.71
N SER A 69 -22.22 -12.69 2.08
CA SER A 69 -23.10 -12.07 1.07
C SER A 69 -22.30 -11.06 0.24
N GLY A 70 -22.17 -11.29 -1.07
CA GLY A 70 -21.41 -10.43 -1.97
C GLY A 70 -19.88 -10.43 -1.78
N ALA A 71 -19.32 -11.35 -0.98
CA ALA A 71 -17.89 -11.37 -0.71
C ALA A 71 -17.32 -12.76 -0.43
N ILE A 72 -16.04 -12.96 -0.76
CA ILE A 72 -15.24 -14.10 -0.32
C ILE A 72 -14.09 -13.58 0.55
N LEU A 73 -14.00 -14.09 1.78
CA LEU A 73 -12.94 -13.76 2.71
C LEU A 73 -12.06 -14.98 2.96
N CYS A 74 -10.82 -14.91 2.48
CA CYS A 74 -9.81 -15.95 2.68
C CYS A 74 -8.43 -15.32 2.95
N ALA A 75 -7.37 -16.09 2.81
CA ALA A 75 -6.02 -15.58 2.90
C ALA A 75 -5.06 -16.31 1.95
N MET A 76 -4.07 -15.57 1.46
CA MET A 76 -2.91 -16.13 0.79
C MET A 76 -1.86 -16.49 1.86
N ARG A 77 -1.52 -17.77 1.96
CA ARG A 77 -0.32 -18.22 2.67
C ARG A 77 0.89 -18.03 1.78
N VAL A 78 1.99 -17.54 2.35
CA VAL A 78 3.27 -17.42 1.68
C VAL A 78 4.34 -18.12 2.50
N ASP A 79 5.02 -19.08 1.88
CA ASP A 79 6.15 -19.80 2.43
C ASP A 79 7.42 -19.27 1.76
N VAL A 80 8.34 -18.71 2.56
CA VAL A 80 9.65 -18.25 2.09
C VAL A 80 10.73 -19.16 2.65
N ALA A 81 11.49 -19.82 1.78
CA ALA A 81 12.69 -20.56 2.15
C ALA A 81 13.92 -19.73 1.80
N LYS A 82 14.67 -19.28 2.81
CA LYS A 82 15.88 -18.48 2.61
C LYS A 82 16.82 -18.59 3.80
N VAL A 83 18.07 -19.00 3.56
CA VAL A 83 19.10 -19.00 4.60
C VAL A 83 19.46 -17.56 4.95
N PRO A 84 19.40 -17.15 6.24
CA PRO A 84 19.85 -15.84 6.68
C PRO A 84 21.31 -15.56 6.28
N SER A 85 21.62 -14.33 5.87
CA SER A 85 22.95 -13.97 5.35
C SER A 85 24.08 -14.15 6.37
N GLU A 86 23.80 -13.99 7.67
CA GLU A 86 24.75 -14.28 8.74
C GLU A 86 25.04 -15.77 8.86
N ILE A 87 24.03 -16.63 8.75
CA ILE A 87 24.20 -18.09 8.80
C ILE A 87 24.99 -18.58 7.59
N ARG A 88 24.69 -18.05 6.39
CA ARG A 88 25.45 -18.36 5.19
C ARG A 88 26.93 -17.97 5.34
N ARG A 89 27.21 -16.79 5.89
CA ARG A 89 28.59 -16.34 6.19
C ARG A 89 29.27 -17.25 7.21
N ALA A 90 28.56 -17.66 8.26
CA ALA A 90 29.09 -18.59 9.25
C ALA A 90 29.49 -19.93 8.61
N TYR A 91 28.66 -20.50 7.73
CA TYR A 91 29.01 -21.75 7.03
C TYR A 91 30.23 -21.60 6.12
N VAL A 92 30.38 -20.46 5.44
CA VAL A 92 31.59 -20.17 4.66
C VAL A 92 32.81 -20.12 5.58
N SER A 93 32.73 -19.42 6.71
CA SER A 93 33.83 -19.35 7.69
C SER A 93 34.20 -20.73 8.22
N MET A 94 33.22 -21.53 8.63
CA MET A 94 33.45 -22.90 9.12
C MET A 94 34.13 -23.78 8.05
N ALA A 95 33.66 -23.71 6.80
CA ALA A 95 34.23 -24.49 5.70
C ALA A 95 35.65 -24.02 5.31
N GLU A 96 35.96 -22.73 5.51
CA GLU A 96 37.32 -22.19 5.38
C GLU A 96 38.22 -22.63 6.54
N ASP A 97 37.74 -22.55 7.79
CA ASP A 97 38.50 -22.94 8.98
C ASP A 97 38.84 -24.45 8.93
N ASP A 98 37.87 -25.31 8.59
CA ASP A 98 38.08 -26.75 8.40
C ASP A 98 39.14 -27.07 7.34
N ARG A 99 39.27 -26.21 6.33
CA ARG A 99 40.31 -26.33 5.29
C ARG A 99 41.65 -25.79 5.76
N ARG A 100 41.67 -24.69 6.51
CA ARG A 100 42.91 -24.18 7.11
C ARG A 100 43.51 -25.21 8.03
N THR A 101 42.72 -25.85 8.89
CA THR A 101 43.23 -26.94 9.74
C THR A 101 43.86 -28.07 8.93
N LYS A 102 43.29 -28.42 7.76
CA LYS A 102 43.86 -29.45 6.87
C LYS A 102 45.08 -28.99 6.07
N GLU A 103 45.17 -27.72 5.71
CA GLU A 103 46.30 -27.13 4.94
C GLU A 103 47.46 -26.70 5.85
N ASP A 104 47.20 -26.22 7.08
CA ASP A 104 48.20 -25.86 8.09
C ASP A 104 48.96 -27.09 8.61
N GLU A 105 48.35 -28.28 8.59
CA GLU A 105 49.05 -29.56 8.76
C GLU A 105 50.06 -29.85 7.63
N ALA A 106 49.94 -29.17 6.47
CA ALA A 106 50.76 -29.40 5.27
C ALA A 106 51.75 -28.26 4.92
N ALA A 107 51.44 -26.98 5.18
CA ALA A 107 52.36 -25.83 5.07
C ALA A 107 51.68 -24.55 5.60
N GLY A 108 52.31 -23.85 6.56
CA GLY A 108 51.75 -22.69 7.29
C GLY A 108 51.54 -21.39 6.47
N GLY A 109 50.64 -21.43 5.49
CA GLY A 109 50.21 -20.29 4.68
C GLY A 109 48.69 -20.22 4.55
N GLY A 110 48.13 -19.02 4.38
CA GLY A 110 46.68 -18.82 4.27
C GLY A 110 46.04 -19.47 3.03
N LEU A 111 44.73 -19.74 3.10
CA LEU A 111 43.97 -20.45 2.06
C LEU A 111 44.14 -19.87 0.64
N SER A 112 44.33 -20.75 -0.33
CA SER A 112 44.33 -20.42 -1.75
C SER A 112 42.98 -19.90 -2.25
N ARG A 113 42.98 -19.20 -3.40
CA ARG A 113 41.74 -18.72 -4.05
C ARG A 113 40.81 -19.87 -4.44
N ILE A 114 41.37 -21.03 -4.79
CA ILE A 114 40.60 -22.24 -5.13
C ILE A 114 39.97 -22.81 -3.87
N ALA A 115 40.74 -22.95 -2.78
CA ALA A 115 40.24 -23.44 -1.50
C ALA A 115 39.09 -22.57 -0.94
N ARG A 116 39.18 -21.24 -1.06
CA ARG A 116 38.08 -20.33 -0.69
C ARG A 116 36.85 -20.49 -1.58
N ARG A 117 37.03 -20.73 -2.88
CA ARG A 117 35.91 -21.00 -3.80
C ARG A 117 35.20 -22.31 -3.42
N ASP A 118 35.97 -23.35 -3.13
CA ASP A 118 35.42 -24.66 -2.76
C ASP A 118 34.72 -24.60 -1.40
N ALA A 119 35.25 -23.84 -0.43
CA ALA A 119 34.61 -23.58 0.85
C ALA A 119 33.23 -22.92 0.68
N ARG A 120 33.12 -21.95 -0.23
CA ARG A 120 31.82 -21.35 -0.59
C ARG A 120 30.89 -22.38 -1.23
N GLY A 121 31.40 -23.23 -2.11
CA GLY A 121 30.62 -24.32 -2.72
C GLY A 121 30.04 -25.29 -1.68
N ASP A 122 30.84 -25.69 -0.68
CA ASP A 122 30.35 -26.53 0.42
C ASP A 122 29.30 -25.84 1.28
N ALA A 123 29.52 -24.56 1.60
CA ALA A 123 28.56 -23.77 2.35
C ALA A 123 27.22 -23.65 1.59
N GLU A 124 27.26 -23.46 0.27
CA GLU A 124 26.06 -23.42 -0.59
C GLU A 124 25.35 -24.77 -0.66
N ARG A 125 26.09 -25.88 -0.80
CA ARG A 125 25.52 -27.23 -0.78
C ARG A 125 24.82 -27.51 0.55
N ARG A 126 25.45 -27.17 1.67
CA ARG A 126 24.84 -27.28 3.00
C ARG A 126 23.57 -26.43 3.12
N CYS A 127 23.60 -25.18 2.64
CA CYS A 127 22.41 -24.32 2.62
C CYS A 127 21.24 -24.99 1.89
N LYS A 128 21.51 -25.60 0.73
CA LYS A 128 20.50 -26.29 -0.09
C LYS A 128 19.95 -27.54 0.61
N GLU A 129 20.82 -28.36 1.20
CA GLU A 129 20.42 -29.53 2.00
C GLU A 129 19.49 -29.10 3.15
N GLU A 130 19.87 -28.10 3.93
CA GLU A 130 19.09 -27.61 5.06
C GLU A 130 17.72 -27.02 4.65
N ILE A 131 17.64 -26.35 3.50
CA ILE A 131 16.34 -25.92 2.94
C ILE A 131 15.46 -27.10 2.54
N SER A 132 16.05 -28.12 1.92
CA SER A 132 15.32 -29.32 1.52
C SER A 132 14.77 -30.10 2.72
N GLU A 133 15.48 -30.10 3.85
CA GLU A 133 15.02 -30.59 5.16
C GLU A 133 13.89 -29.73 5.75
N GLY A 134 13.73 -28.51 5.25
CA GLY A 134 12.69 -27.56 5.62
C GLY A 134 13.10 -26.52 6.66
N LYS A 135 14.40 -26.37 6.94
CA LYS A 135 14.91 -25.27 7.78
C LYS A 135 14.75 -23.93 7.06
N TYR A 136 14.85 -22.85 7.86
CA TYR A 136 14.78 -21.46 7.39
C TYR A 136 13.51 -21.12 6.60
N ARG A 137 12.41 -21.82 6.91
CA ARG A 137 11.08 -21.50 6.38
C ARG A 137 10.40 -20.44 7.24
N ARG A 138 10.01 -19.35 6.61
CA ARG A 138 9.10 -18.37 7.19
C ARG A 138 7.74 -18.52 6.52
N ILE A 139 6.73 -18.83 7.32
CA ILE A 139 5.33 -18.90 6.86
C ILE A 139 4.62 -17.61 7.30
N THR A 140 3.97 -16.94 6.37
CA THR A 140 3.12 -15.78 6.63
C THR A 140 1.74 -15.97 6.02
N MET A 141 0.77 -15.23 6.55
CA MET A 141 -0.61 -15.21 6.07
C MET A 141 -0.98 -13.78 5.70
N VAL A 142 -1.46 -13.59 4.49
CA VAL A 142 -1.92 -12.31 3.96
C VAL A 142 -3.44 -12.41 3.75
N PRO A 143 -4.26 -11.66 4.50
CA PRO A 143 -5.71 -11.71 4.33
C PRO A 143 -6.11 -11.14 2.96
N VAL A 144 -7.12 -11.73 2.33
CA VAL A 144 -7.63 -11.32 1.02
C VAL A 144 -9.16 -11.30 1.08
N LEU A 145 -9.73 -10.15 0.77
CA LEU A 145 -11.16 -9.95 0.60
C LEU A 145 -11.44 -9.77 -0.89
N PHE A 146 -12.21 -10.68 -1.47
CA PHE A 146 -12.81 -10.50 -2.78
C PHE A 146 -14.16 -9.81 -2.57
N ASP A 147 -14.27 -8.59 -3.04
CA ASP A 147 -15.52 -7.85 -3.13
C ASP A 147 -16.18 -8.21 -4.47
N LEU A 148 -17.15 -9.12 -4.42
CA LEU A 148 -17.83 -9.61 -5.63
C LEU A 148 -18.83 -8.58 -6.16
N VAL A 149 -19.32 -7.67 -5.30
CA VAL A 149 -20.28 -6.63 -5.68
C VAL A 149 -19.61 -5.59 -6.58
N HIS A 150 -18.39 -5.16 -6.24
CA HIS A 150 -17.66 -4.13 -6.98
C HIS A 150 -16.58 -4.67 -7.91
N GLY A 151 -16.41 -6.00 -7.99
CA GLY A 151 -15.38 -6.62 -8.84
C GLY A 151 -13.96 -6.24 -8.43
N ALA A 152 -13.70 -6.17 -7.12
CA ALA A 152 -12.42 -5.70 -6.57
C ALA A 152 -11.82 -6.71 -5.58
N VAL A 153 -10.50 -6.60 -5.38
CA VAL A 153 -9.79 -7.36 -4.35
C VAL A 153 -9.09 -6.40 -3.39
N LEU A 154 -9.29 -6.60 -2.09
CA LEU A 154 -8.63 -5.84 -1.03
C LEU A 154 -7.66 -6.74 -0.27
N ALA A 155 -6.39 -6.35 -0.23
CA ALA A 155 -5.36 -7.09 0.51
C ALA A 155 -4.22 -6.15 0.97
N PRO A 156 -3.55 -6.41 2.11
CA PRO A 156 -2.39 -5.61 2.58
C PRO A 156 -1.12 -5.96 1.81
N VAL A 157 -1.17 -5.89 0.47
CA VAL A 157 -0.08 -6.24 -0.43
C VAL A 157 0.49 -4.99 -1.05
N THR A 158 1.73 -4.65 -0.67
CA THR A 158 2.41 -3.44 -1.17
C THR A 158 3.69 -3.76 -1.96
N SER A 159 4.38 -4.86 -1.66
CA SER A 159 5.61 -5.27 -2.36
C SER A 159 5.31 -5.98 -3.68
N ASP A 160 6.20 -5.84 -4.67
CA ASP A 160 6.04 -6.49 -5.97
C ASP A 160 6.10 -8.01 -5.89
N THR A 161 6.93 -8.54 -4.99
CA THR A 161 6.99 -9.98 -4.74
C THR A 161 5.64 -10.51 -4.26
N SER A 162 5.05 -9.93 -3.22
CA SER A 162 3.75 -10.39 -2.70
C SER A 162 2.63 -10.14 -3.71
N PHE A 163 2.71 -9.09 -4.52
CA PHE A 163 1.74 -8.84 -5.59
C PHE A 163 1.83 -9.87 -6.71
N LYS A 164 3.04 -10.27 -7.12
CA LYS A 164 3.25 -11.33 -8.11
C LYS A 164 2.61 -12.64 -7.66
N GLU A 165 2.79 -13.01 -6.38
CA GLU A 165 2.18 -14.21 -5.79
C GLU A 165 0.65 -14.10 -5.78
N LEU A 166 0.09 -12.99 -5.27
CA LEU A 166 -1.36 -12.78 -5.22
C LEU A 166 -1.99 -12.81 -6.62
N ARG A 167 -1.39 -12.12 -7.59
CA ARG A 167 -1.84 -12.07 -8.98
C ARG A 167 -1.84 -13.47 -9.60
N GLY A 168 -0.76 -14.24 -9.44
CA GLY A 168 -0.67 -15.59 -9.97
C GLY A 168 -1.70 -16.56 -9.35
N LEU A 169 -1.97 -16.42 -8.05
CA LEU A 169 -3.01 -17.23 -7.39
C LEU A 169 -4.40 -16.88 -7.89
N VAL A 170 -4.74 -15.60 -7.99
CA VAL A 170 -6.06 -15.18 -8.49
C VAL A 170 -6.27 -15.60 -9.93
N GLU A 171 -5.26 -15.41 -10.80
CA GLU A 171 -5.31 -15.83 -12.20
C GLU A 171 -5.45 -17.35 -12.34
N SER A 172 -4.70 -18.13 -11.56
CA SER A 172 -4.82 -19.60 -11.61
C SER A 172 -6.12 -20.14 -11.01
N THR A 173 -6.72 -19.42 -10.06
CA THR A 173 -7.94 -19.86 -9.35
C THR A 173 -9.21 -19.49 -10.10
N TYR A 174 -9.31 -18.25 -10.56
CA TYR A 174 -10.52 -17.69 -11.16
C TYR A 174 -10.35 -17.28 -12.63
N GLY A 175 -9.14 -17.37 -13.19
CA GLY A 175 -8.88 -16.98 -14.59
C GLY A 175 -8.86 -15.46 -14.82
N CYS A 176 -8.99 -14.65 -13.78
CA CYS A 176 -9.04 -13.19 -13.87
C CYS A 176 -7.68 -12.54 -13.58
N LYS A 177 -7.43 -11.39 -14.20
CA LYS A 177 -6.17 -10.66 -14.04
C LYS A 177 -6.29 -9.58 -12.98
N LEU A 178 -5.33 -9.54 -12.07
CA LEU A 178 -5.22 -8.47 -11.08
C LEU A 178 -4.27 -7.37 -11.53
N SER A 179 -4.71 -6.14 -11.31
CA SER A 179 -3.93 -4.92 -11.50
C SER A 179 -4.02 -4.04 -10.26
N ARG A 180 -2.90 -3.42 -9.87
CA ARG A 180 -2.89 -2.49 -8.73
C ARG A 180 -3.76 -1.28 -9.04
N ARG A 181 -4.47 -0.79 -8.04
CA ARG A 181 -5.19 0.47 -8.09
C ARG A 181 -4.56 1.45 -7.11
N SER A 182 -3.43 2.01 -7.55
CA SER A 182 -2.85 3.23 -6.98
C SER A 182 -3.72 4.43 -7.33
N ALA A 183 -3.35 5.64 -6.88
CA ALA A 183 -4.22 6.81 -7.08
C ALA A 183 -4.46 7.09 -8.57
N GLY A 184 -3.43 7.00 -9.41
CA GLY A 184 -3.57 7.17 -10.86
C GLY A 184 -4.43 6.08 -11.50
N GLY A 185 -4.31 4.82 -11.04
CA GLY A 185 -5.15 3.73 -11.51
C GLY A 185 -6.63 3.90 -11.16
N VAL A 186 -6.93 4.32 -9.93
CA VAL A 186 -8.31 4.66 -9.51
C VAL A 186 -8.84 5.84 -10.31
N ALA A 187 -8.02 6.88 -10.53
CA ALA A 187 -8.41 8.01 -11.36
C ALA A 187 -8.71 7.59 -12.80
N SER A 188 -7.95 6.64 -13.35
CA SER A 188 -8.21 6.07 -14.68
C SER A 188 -9.59 5.43 -14.76
N ASP A 189 -9.93 4.55 -13.80
CA ASP A 189 -11.24 3.89 -13.79
C ASP A 189 -12.39 4.92 -13.75
N ILE A 190 -12.27 5.93 -12.87
CA ILE A 190 -13.31 6.96 -12.69
C ILE A 190 -13.42 7.88 -13.92
N MET A 191 -12.29 8.31 -14.50
CA MET A 191 -12.28 9.20 -15.66
C MET A 191 -12.70 8.49 -16.94
N GLU A 192 -12.37 7.20 -17.09
CA GLU A 192 -12.88 6.36 -18.19
C GLU A 192 -14.40 6.24 -18.14
N ALA A 193 -14.97 5.96 -16.97
CA ALA A 193 -16.42 5.89 -16.79
C ALA A 193 -17.15 7.21 -17.14
N ARG A 194 -16.44 8.34 -17.09
CA ARG A 194 -16.96 9.68 -17.44
C ARG A 194 -16.63 10.11 -18.87
N GLY A 195 -15.89 9.31 -19.64
CA GLY A 195 -15.42 9.68 -20.98
C GLY A 195 -14.37 10.80 -20.99
N MET A 196 -13.62 10.98 -19.90
CA MET A 196 -12.63 12.05 -19.70
C MET A 196 -11.18 11.52 -19.69
N THR A 197 -10.90 10.47 -20.46
CA THR A 197 -9.56 9.85 -20.50
C THR A 197 -8.50 10.80 -21.04
N SER A 198 -8.82 11.63 -22.03
CA SER A 198 -7.90 12.64 -22.56
C SER A 198 -7.49 13.69 -21.53
N ASP A 199 -8.42 14.13 -20.67
CA ASP A 199 -8.12 15.08 -19.61
C ASP A 199 -7.14 14.47 -18.58
N LEU A 200 -7.28 13.18 -18.30
CA LEU A 200 -6.37 12.45 -17.42
C LEU A 200 -4.98 12.25 -18.04
N ASP A 201 -4.90 11.99 -19.35
CA ASP A 201 -3.64 11.86 -20.07
C ASP A 201 -2.85 13.18 -20.09
N ASP A 202 -3.55 14.31 -20.18
CA ASP A 202 -2.96 15.65 -20.11
C ASP A 202 -2.68 16.12 -18.66
N ALA A 203 -3.09 15.34 -17.66
CA ALA A 203 -2.93 15.68 -16.26
C ALA A 203 -1.44 15.81 -15.88
N ALA A 204 -1.08 16.94 -15.29
CA ALA A 204 0.27 17.21 -14.83
C ALA A 204 0.27 17.71 -13.38
N PRO A 205 1.38 17.48 -12.64
CA PRO A 205 1.58 18.06 -11.32
C PRO A 205 1.51 19.59 -11.37
N ASP A 206 0.65 20.18 -10.54
CA ASP A 206 0.52 21.62 -10.39
C ASP A 206 1.47 22.15 -9.31
N ALA A 207 2.20 23.23 -9.57
CA ALA A 207 2.93 23.91 -8.51
C ALA A 207 1.97 24.69 -7.59
N PHE A 208 2.02 24.42 -6.29
CA PHE A 208 1.26 25.16 -5.26
C PHE A 208 2.10 26.23 -4.55
N THR A 209 3.42 26.17 -4.67
CA THR A 209 4.39 27.13 -4.15
C THR A 209 5.41 27.49 -5.23
N ALA A 210 6.22 28.51 -4.98
CA ALA A 210 7.39 28.77 -5.80
C ALA A 210 8.35 27.55 -5.77
N PRO A 211 9.05 27.25 -6.87
CA PRO A 211 10.07 26.20 -6.89
C PRO A 211 11.19 26.53 -5.89
N PRO A 212 11.77 25.52 -5.21
CA PRO A 212 12.92 25.73 -4.34
C PRO A 212 14.11 26.36 -5.09
N ALA A 213 14.92 27.18 -4.41
CA ALA A 213 16.05 27.88 -5.02
C ALA A 213 17.02 26.94 -5.74
N GLU A 214 17.31 25.78 -5.15
CA GLU A 214 18.17 24.74 -5.74
C GLU A 214 17.65 24.27 -7.12
N VAL A 215 16.34 24.20 -7.31
CA VAL A 215 15.71 23.81 -8.58
C VAL A 215 15.84 24.92 -9.61
N LEU A 216 15.67 26.17 -9.18
CA LEU A 216 15.84 27.34 -10.04
C LEU A 216 17.28 27.44 -10.57
N THR A 217 18.27 27.23 -9.70
CA THR A 217 19.69 27.22 -10.08
C THR A 217 19.98 26.12 -11.12
N ARG A 218 19.54 24.88 -10.86
CA ARG A 218 19.73 23.76 -11.81
C ARG A 218 19.06 24.02 -13.17
N ALA A 219 17.89 24.64 -13.16
CA ALA A 219 17.17 24.95 -14.40
C ALA A 219 17.84 26.06 -15.22
N GLN A 220 18.50 27.03 -14.55
CA GLN A 220 19.30 28.07 -15.20
C GLN A 220 20.56 27.48 -15.85
N GLU A 221 21.18 26.48 -15.21
CA GLU A 221 22.38 25.80 -15.73
C GLU A 221 22.06 24.80 -16.86
N GLY A 222 20.88 24.15 -16.83
CA GLY A 222 20.54 23.01 -17.70
C GLY A 222 19.63 23.29 -18.91
N GLN A 223 19.31 24.54 -19.24
CA GLN A 223 18.38 24.92 -20.34
C GLN A 223 17.00 24.22 -20.33
N SER A 224 16.51 23.74 -19.18
CA SER A 224 15.19 23.07 -19.06
C SER A 224 14.18 23.92 -18.28
N GLY A 225 13.83 25.11 -18.80
CA GLY A 225 12.90 26.04 -18.15
C GLY A 225 11.49 25.49 -17.84
N ARG A 226 11.09 24.36 -18.43
CA ARG A 226 9.84 23.64 -18.09
C ARG A 226 9.94 22.86 -16.78
N ALA A 227 11.10 22.27 -16.44
CA ALA A 227 11.32 21.50 -15.22
C ALA A 227 11.28 22.40 -13.96
N ALA A 228 11.62 23.68 -14.10
CA ALA A 228 11.43 24.66 -13.02
C ALA A 228 9.95 24.94 -12.72
N LYS A 229 9.06 24.93 -13.73
CA LYS A 229 7.66 25.39 -13.57
C LYS A 229 6.71 24.31 -13.03
N ARG A 230 7.02 23.04 -13.26
CA ARG A 230 6.17 21.91 -12.84
C ARG A 230 6.98 20.94 -11.97
N PRO A 231 6.43 20.45 -10.85
CA PRO A 231 7.08 19.39 -10.08
C PRO A 231 7.20 18.09 -10.89
N GLU A 232 8.28 17.34 -10.66
CA GLU A 232 8.55 16.05 -11.33
C GLU A 232 7.93 14.87 -10.58
N VAL A 233 7.69 15.01 -9.28
CA VAL A 233 7.08 14.01 -8.38
C VAL A 233 7.79 12.65 -8.48
N PRO A 234 9.05 12.56 -8.02
CA PRO A 234 9.93 11.40 -8.28
C PRO A 234 9.36 10.07 -7.75
N TRP A 235 8.57 10.11 -6.68
CA TRP A 235 7.96 8.92 -6.12
C TRP A 235 6.79 8.36 -6.94
N ALA A 236 6.07 9.20 -7.69
CA ALA A 236 5.04 8.73 -8.62
C ALA A 236 5.70 8.08 -9.83
N LEU A 237 6.74 8.72 -10.38
CA LEU A 237 7.54 8.17 -11.48
C LEU A 237 8.17 6.81 -11.11
N ALA A 238 8.75 6.70 -9.91
CA ALA A 238 9.32 5.45 -9.43
C ALA A 238 8.27 4.35 -9.18
N GLY A 239 7.00 4.71 -8.97
CA GLY A 239 5.88 3.79 -8.78
C GLY A 239 5.37 3.14 -10.07
N GLY A 240 5.78 3.65 -11.24
CA GLY A 240 5.38 3.12 -12.54
C GLY A 240 4.04 3.66 -13.08
N GLU A 241 3.32 4.44 -12.28
CA GLU A 241 2.09 5.14 -12.69
C GLU A 241 2.28 6.65 -12.47
N PRO A 242 2.62 7.43 -13.53
CA PRO A 242 2.91 8.85 -13.41
C PRO A 242 1.79 9.67 -12.78
N ARG A 243 0.51 9.30 -12.97
CA ARG A 243 -0.65 10.01 -12.41
C ARG A 243 -0.88 9.75 -10.93
N ASP A 244 -0.04 8.94 -10.26
CA ASP A 244 -0.10 8.73 -8.81
C ASP A 244 0.10 10.03 -8.01
N PHE A 245 0.68 11.08 -8.62
CA PHE A 245 0.74 12.40 -7.99
C PHE A 245 -0.65 12.93 -7.60
N LEU A 246 -1.72 12.52 -8.29
CA LEU A 246 -3.10 12.91 -7.98
C LEU A 246 -3.49 12.50 -6.56
N GLY A 247 -2.97 11.38 -6.05
CA GLY A 247 -3.19 10.99 -4.66
C GLY A 247 -2.55 11.95 -3.68
N ASN A 248 -1.38 12.51 -3.98
CA ASN A 248 -0.73 13.52 -3.13
C ASN A 248 -1.44 14.87 -3.18
N VAL A 249 -1.90 15.27 -4.38
CA VAL A 249 -2.72 16.48 -4.53
C VAL A 249 -4.06 16.33 -3.81
N PHE A 250 -4.66 15.14 -3.85
CA PHE A 250 -5.86 14.82 -3.07
C PHE A 250 -5.63 14.98 -1.57
N LEU A 251 -4.52 14.46 -1.03
CA LEU A 251 -4.18 14.66 0.38
C LEU A 251 -3.98 16.15 0.72
N LEU A 252 -3.35 16.93 -0.16
CA LEU A 252 -3.20 18.37 0.03
C LEU A 252 -4.55 19.10 0.00
N TRP A 253 -5.44 18.68 -0.89
CA TRP A 253 -6.80 19.20 -1.01
C TRP A 253 -7.65 18.85 0.23
N LEU A 254 -7.55 17.64 0.77
CA LEU A 254 -8.19 17.27 2.04
C LEU A 254 -7.69 18.15 3.18
N TRP A 255 -6.37 18.38 3.25
CA TRP A 255 -5.78 19.24 4.27
C TRP A 255 -6.28 20.68 4.17
N TRP A 256 -6.31 21.23 2.97
CA TRP A 256 -6.88 22.56 2.76
C TRP A 256 -8.36 22.63 3.15
N ASN A 257 -9.19 21.65 2.78
CA ASN A 257 -10.61 21.64 3.18
C ASN A 257 -10.77 21.52 4.72
N ALA A 258 -9.98 20.67 5.37
CA ALA A 258 -10.02 20.48 6.82
C ALA A 258 -9.76 21.76 7.62
N GLU A 259 -8.91 22.65 7.10
CA GLU A 259 -8.50 23.85 7.84
C GLU A 259 -9.09 25.16 7.33
N ALA A 260 -9.38 25.26 6.02
CA ALA A 260 -9.89 26.48 5.41
C ALA A 260 -11.40 26.42 5.11
N ARG A 261 -12.04 25.25 5.20
CA ARG A 261 -13.44 25.02 4.79
C ARG A 261 -14.22 24.14 5.76
N GLU A 262 -14.00 24.31 7.06
CA GLU A 262 -14.72 23.62 8.15
C GLU A 262 -14.59 22.08 8.16
N GLY A 263 -13.85 21.50 7.21
CA GLY A 263 -13.64 20.06 7.09
C GLY A 263 -14.85 19.24 6.66
N VAL A 264 -15.94 19.86 6.19
CA VAL A 264 -17.10 19.14 5.65
C VAL A 264 -17.11 19.23 4.13
N ILE A 265 -17.02 18.08 3.47
CA ILE A 265 -17.00 17.95 2.01
C ILE A 265 -18.35 17.37 1.56
N GLU A 266 -19.08 18.16 0.77
CA GLU A 266 -20.33 17.75 0.14
C GLU A 266 -20.03 16.88 -1.09
N THR A 267 -19.98 15.56 -0.91
CA THR A 267 -19.92 14.61 -2.03
C THR A 267 -21.31 14.41 -2.63
N GLU A 268 -21.39 13.81 -3.82
CA GLU A 268 -22.68 13.55 -4.48
C GLU A 268 -23.61 12.65 -3.66
N LYS A 269 -23.05 11.69 -2.91
CA LYS A 269 -23.81 10.68 -2.18
C LYS A 269 -24.04 11.06 -0.71
N VAL A 270 -23.01 11.59 -0.06
CA VAL A 270 -23.04 11.87 1.39
C VAL A 270 -22.07 13.00 1.78
N PRO A 271 -22.43 13.90 2.70
CA PRO A 271 -21.45 14.78 3.32
C PRO A 271 -20.42 13.98 4.12
N VAL A 272 -19.15 14.32 3.97
CA VAL A 272 -18.06 13.66 4.70
C VAL A 272 -17.30 14.69 5.51
N ALA A 273 -17.30 14.53 6.82
CA ALA A 273 -16.44 15.32 7.70
C ALA A 273 -15.04 14.69 7.75
N VAL A 274 -14.02 15.54 7.65
CA VAL A 274 -12.60 15.15 7.56
C VAL A 274 -11.80 15.90 8.61
N VAL A 275 -11.14 15.15 9.48
CA VAL A 275 -10.14 15.65 10.41
C VAL A 275 -8.82 14.95 10.15
N ILE A 276 -7.72 15.69 10.22
CA ILE A 276 -6.36 15.15 10.07
C ILE A 276 -5.70 15.07 11.44
N ASP A 277 -5.25 13.87 11.80
CA ASP A 277 -4.67 13.61 13.11
C ASP A 277 -3.56 12.54 13.05
N LYS A 278 -2.76 12.45 14.11
CA LYS A 278 -1.75 11.42 14.40
C LYS A 278 -0.51 11.38 13.51
N VAL A 279 -0.65 11.58 12.21
CA VAL A 279 0.46 11.53 11.25
C VAL A 279 0.27 12.47 10.07
N VAL A 280 1.37 13.14 9.73
CA VAL A 280 1.60 13.72 8.41
C VAL A 280 3.00 13.34 7.94
N ASP A 281 3.13 12.66 6.80
CA ASP A 281 4.41 12.58 6.08
C ASP A 281 4.38 13.57 4.92
N VAL A 282 5.44 14.36 4.75
CA VAL A 282 5.59 15.34 3.65
C VAL A 282 6.93 15.19 2.94
N GLU A 283 6.96 15.44 1.63
CA GLU A 283 8.16 15.38 0.81
C GLU A 283 8.09 16.38 -0.34
N CYS A 284 9.23 16.93 -0.77
CA CYS A 284 9.26 17.89 -1.87
C CYS A 284 9.05 17.20 -3.22
N PRO A 285 8.03 17.59 -4.00
CA PRO A 285 7.76 16.98 -5.31
C PRO A 285 8.81 17.37 -6.37
N TRP A 286 9.73 18.29 -6.07
CA TRP A 286 10.91 18.56 -6.90
C TRP A 286 12.14 17.70 -6.54
N GLY A 287 12.01 16.74 -5.63
CA GLY A 287 13.11 15.82 -5.30
C GLY A 287 14.26 16.45 -4.49
N VAL A 288 14.02 17.59 -3.85
CA VAL A 288 15.00 18.33 -3.02
C VAL A 288 14.50 18.49 -1.58
N GLY A 289 15.33 18.95 -0.63
CA GLY A 289 14.85 19.30 0.73
C GLY A 289 14.32 18.16 1.61
N GLY A 290 14.41 16.90 1.16
CA GLY A 290 14.15 15.69 1.93
C GLY A 290 12.70 15.46 2.39
N LYS A 291 12.50 14.35 3.10
CA LYS A 291 11.22 13.94 3.71
C LYS A 291 11.14 14.40 5.17
N ALA A 292 9.94 14.78 5.63
CA ALA A 292 9.63 14.93 7.05
C ALA A 292 8.44 14.03 7.44
N SER A 293 8.43 13.55 8.68
CA SER A 293 7.33 12.77 9.26
C SER A 293 7.00 13.35 10.63
N LEU A 294 5.80 13.90 10.76
CA LEU A 294 5.29 14.50 11.99
C LEU A 294 4.28 13.55 12.62
N ARG A 295 4.39 13.35 13.93
CA ARG A 295 3.54 12.45 14.72
C ARG A 295 3.07 13.18 15.98
N GLY A 296 1.84 12.89 16.40
CA GLY A 296 1.22 13.53 17.55
C GLY A 296 -0.19 14.01 17.24
N PRO A 297 -0.88 14.61 18.22
CA PRO A 297 -2.21 15.18 18.02
C PRO A 297 -2.14 16.38 17.06
N LEU A 298 -3.10 16.46 16.14
CA LEU A 298 -3.26 17.55 15.15
C LEU A 298 -1.92 17.97 14.53
N PRO A 299 -1.13 17.04 13.97
CA PRO A 299 0.24 17.29 13.55
C PRO A 299 0.32 18.29 12.40
N THR A 300 -0.79 18.52 11.68
CA THR A 300 -0.90 19.55 10.67
C THR A 300 -0.79 20.96 11.25
N GLN A 301 -1.24 21.19 12.47
CA GLN A 301 -1.25 22.52 13.08
C GLN A 301 0.14 22.95 13.61
N SER A 302 1.13 22.08 13.53
CA SER A 302 2.47 22.36 14.05
C SER A 302 3.21 23.42 13.20
N PRO A 303 4.16 24.16 13.81
CA PRO A 303 5.05 25.06 13.06
C PRO A 303 5.84 24.33 11.96
N GLU A 304 6.28 23.11 12.21
CA GLU A 304 7.03 22.27 11.27
C GLU A 304 6.19 21.89 10.05
N ALA A 305 4.92 21.53 10.25
CA ALA A 305 3.99 21.24 9.16
C ALA A 305 3.77 22.47 8.27
N THR A 306 3.54 23.62 8.91
CA THR A 306 3.39 24.91 8.22
C THR A 306 4.62 25.25 7.39
N LYS A 307 5.81 25.14 7.99
CA LYS A 307 7.08 25.41 7.29
C LYS A 307 7.34 24.41 6.17
N ALA A 308 6.97 23.15 6.34
CA ALA A 308 7.12 22.15 5.29
C ALA A 308 6.26 22.46 4.05
N LEU A 309 4.98 22.84 4.24
CA LEU A 309 4.11 23.27 3.14
C LEU A 309 4.66 24.55 2.47
N GLN A 310 5.06 25.55 3.26
CA GLN A 310 5.64 26.81 2.74
C GLN A 310 6.94 26.58 1.96
N ALA A 311 7.73 25.57 2.33
CA ALA A 311 8.92 25.13 1.60
C ALA A 311 8.59 24.28 0.36
N GLY A 312 7.31 24.12 0.02
CA GLY A 312 6.84 23.41 -1.17
C GLY A 312 6.73 21.90 -1.03
N LYS A 313 6.75 21.34 0.18
CA LYS A 313 6.55 19.90 0.38
C LYS A 313 5.08 19.53 0.26
N TRP A 314 4.80 18.36 -0.29
CA TRP A 314 3.46 17.81 -0.45
C TRP A 314 3.22 16.66 0.54
N PRO A 315 1.97 16.47 1.00
CA PRO A 315 1.62 15.31 1.80
C PRO A 315 1.77 14.01 1.01
N ARG A 316 2.55 13.10 1.57
CA ARG A 316 2.69 11.70 1.14
C ARG A 316 1.71 10.79 1.84
N LYS A 317 1.41 11.11 3.11
CA LYS A 317 0.59 10.29 3.99
C LYS A 317 -0.12 11.18 5.02
N LEU A 318 -1.39 10.92 5.26
CA LEU A 318 -2.18 11.58 6.30
C LEU A 318 -2.87 10.53 7.18
N GLY A 319 -2.93 10.80 8.48
CA GLY A 319 -3.86 10.13 9.38
C GLY A 319 -5.19 10.88 9.31
N LEU A 320 -6.26 10.14 9.06
CA LEU A 320 -7.58 10.67 8.78
C LEU A 320 -8.59 10.13 9.79
N LEU A 321 -9.43 11.01 10.28
CA LEU A 321 -10.70 10.71 10.93
C LEU A 321 -11.79 11.16 9.95
N LEU A 322 -12.54 10.19 9.43
CA LEU A 322 -13.64 10.43 8.51
C LEU A 322 -14.96 10.13 9.23
N ALA A 323 -15.93 11.03 9.15
CA ALA A 323 -17.29 10.77 9.62
C ALA A 323 -18.28 10.92 8.46
N ALA A 324 -19.06 9.87 8.22
CA ALA A 324 -20.08 9.80 7.18
C ALA A 324 -21.14 8.76 7.58
N HIS A 325 -22.41 8.97 7.19
CA HIS A 325 -23.51 8.05 7.51
C HIS A 325 -23.68 7.73 9.01
N GLY A 326 -23.31 8.65 9.91
CA GLY A 326 -23.32 8.40 11.36
C GLY A 326 -22.25 7.41 11.84
N GLN A 327 -21.32 7.02 10.97
CA GLN A 327 -20.16 6.19 11.30
C GLN A 327 -18.89 7.03 11.30
N GLU A 328 -17.92 6.59 12.10
CA GLU A 328 -16.60 7.21 12.23
C GLU A 328 -15.52 6.19 11.91
N PHE A 329 -14.56 6.61 11.10
CA PHE A 329 -13.45 5.79 10.63
C PHE A 329 -12.13 6.49 10.91
N GLU A 330 -11.23 5.83 11.63
CA GLU A 330 -9.86 6.32 11.80
C GLU A 330 -8.94 5.48 10.91
N CYS A 331 -8.16 6.11 10.02
CA CYS A 331 -7.24 5.41 9.15
C CYS A 331 -5.99 6.24 8.84
N VAL A 332 -5.03 5.63 8.16
CA VAL A 332 -3.87 6.33 7.57
C VAL A 332 -3.84 6.03 6.08
N LEU A 333 -3.95 7.07 5.26
CA LEU A 333 -3.95 6.98 3.81
C LEU A 333 -2.59 7.40 3.23
N GLN A 334 -1.97 6.50 2.46
CA GLN A 334 -0.84 6.81 1.60
C GLN A 334 -1.36 7.33 0.25
N GLY A 335 -0.98 8.55 -0.14
CA GLY A 335 -1.54 9.23 -1.31
C GLY A 335 -1.24 8.51 -2.61
N ASP A 336 0.03 8.39 -3.00
CA ASP A 336 0.48 7.83 -4.28
C ASP A 336 -0.05 6.41 -4.52
N ARG A 337 0.15 5.52 -3.53
CA ARG A 337 -0.28 4.12 -3.62
C ARG A 337 -1.77 3.91 -3.32
N PHE A 338 -2.48 4.96 -2.94
CA PHE A 338 -3.87 4.90 -2.48
C PHE A 338 -4.12 3.77 -1.46
N ALA A 339 -3.17 3.57 -0.56
CA ALA A 339 -3.15 2.44 0.36
C ALA A 339 -3.63 2.86 1.75
N VAL A 340 -4.56 2.10 2.31
CA VAL A 340 -5.17 2.31 3.61
C VAL A 340 -4.44 1.46 4.65
N SER A 341 -4.08 2.06 5.78
CA SER A 341 -3.44 1.38 6.88
C SER A 341 -4.04 1.77 8.22
N GLY A 342 -4.06 0.82 9.15
CA GLY A 342 -4.56 1.06 10.51
C GLY A 342 -6.03 1.48 10.60
N LEU A 343 -6.86 1.14 9.62
CA LEU A 343 -8.30 1.42 9.62
C LEU A 343 -8.94 0.80 10.87
N LYS A 344 -9.44 1.65 11.77
CA LYS A 344 -10.24 1.26 12.92
C LYS A 344 -11.70 1.29 12.53
N LEU A 345 -12.36 0.19 12.81
CA LEU A 345 -13.79 -0.01 12.65
C LEU A 345 -14.46 0.19 14.00
N GLN A 346 -15.76 0.51 13.97
CA GLN A 346 -16.56 0.59 15.19
C GLN A 346 -16.69 -0.79 15.83
N SER A 347 -16.94 -0.80 17.14
CA SER A 347 -17.28 -2.02 17.85
C SER A 347 -18.51 -2.67 17.24
N ALA A 348 -18.57 -4.00 17.27
CA ALA A 348 -19.74 -4.74 16.82
C ALA A 348 -21.00 -4.28 17.55
N SER A 349 -22.13 -4.25 16.84
CA SER A 349 -23.41 -3.85 17.42
C SER A 349 -23.93 -4.91 18.38
N GLU A 350 -24.88 -4.54 19.25
CA GLU A 350 -25.57 -5.51 20.12
C GLU A 350 -26.36 -6.60 19.33
N ALA A 351 -26.63 -6.36 18.04
CA ALA A 351 -27.30 -7.32 17.17
C ALA A 351 -26.35 -8.46 16.72
N ALA A 352 -25.04 -8.21 16.66
CA ALA A 352 -24.04 -9.21 16.31
C ALA A 352 -23.74 -10.16 17.47
N LYS A 353 -24.63 -11.14 17.68
CA LYS A 353 -24.55 -12.10 18.81
C LYS A 353 -23.60 -13.28 18.59
N THR A 354 -22.98 -13.38 17.42
CA THR A 354 -22.06 -14.47 17.09
C THR A 354 -20.81 -13.94 16.39
N PRO A 355 -19.65 -14.62 16.49
CA PRO A 355 -18.43 -14.20 15.79
C PRO A 355 -18.60 -14.08 14.26
N ARG A 356 -19.58 -14.80 13.71
CA ARG A 356 -19.92 -14.74 12.29
C ARG A 356 -20.61 -13.42 11.95
N LEU A 357 -21.64 -13.05 12.72
CA LEU A 357 -22.35 -11.78 12.56
C LEU A 357 -21.42 -10.58 12.80
N GLU A 358 -20.52 -10.68 13.79
CA GLU A 358 -19.49 -9.65 14.02
C GLU A 358 -18.57 -9.47 12.80
N THR A 359 -18.22 -10.57 12.12
CA THR A 359 -17.41 -10.50 10.90
C THR A 359 -18.21 -9.89 9.74
N GLU A 360 -19.49 -10.24 9.59
CA GLU A 360 -20.38 -9.65 8.58
C GLU A 360 -20.52 -8.14 8.74
N GLU A 361 -20.86 -7.66 9.95
CA GLU A 361 -20.94 -6.22 10.22
C GLU A 361 -19.61 -5.50 9.95
N ARG A 362 -18.47 -6.14 10.23
CA ARG A 362 -17.15 -5.56 9.93
C ARG A 362 -16.89 -5.45 8.44
N LEU A 363 -17.28 -6.45 7.65
CA LEU A 363 -17.16 -6.40 6.19
C LEU A 363 -18.05 -5.29 5.61
N ASP A 364 -19.26 -5.10 6.14
CA ASP A 364 -20.14 -4.01 5.75
C ASP A 364 -19.55 -2.63 6.08
N GLN A 365 -18.92 -2.48 7.27
CA GLN A 365 -18.21 -1.26 7.65
C GLN A 365 -17.00 -0.98 6.74
N ILE A 366 -16.26 -2.03 6.33
CA ILE A 366 -15.14 -1.89 5.37
C ILE A 366 -15.66 -1.42 4.01
N GLY A 367 -16.74 -2.03 3.51
CA GLY A 367 -17.36 -1.62 2.25
C GLY A 367 -17.88 -0.18 2.30
N THR A 368 -18.49 0.21 3.42
CA THR A 368 -18.97 1.58 3.66
C THR A 368 -17.82 2.58 3.64
N PHE A 369 -16.74 2.31 4.40
CA PHE A 369 -15.54 3.14 4.40
C PHE A 369 -14.93 3.27 3.01
N ASP A 370 -14.81 2.16 2.28
CA ASP A 370 -14.22 2.11 0.95
C ASP A 370 -15.02 2.96 -0.05
N ALA A 371 -16.35 2.88 0.00
CA ALA A 371 -17.26 3.71 -0.79
C ALA A 371 -17.16 5.21 -0.43
N VAL A 372 -17.05 5.56 0.85
CA VAL A 372 -16.85 6.95 1.31
C VAL A 372 -15.52 7.50 0.79
N LEU A 373 -14.44 6.72 0.88
CA LEU A 373 -13.12 7.11 0.38
C LEU A 373 -13.14 7.30 -1.15
N MET A 374 -13.84 6.44 -1.89
CA MET A 374 -14.05 6.61 -3.33
C MET A 374 -14.88 7.84 -3.66
N GLY A 375 -15.97 8.10 -2.94
CA GLY A 375 -16.78 9.30 -3.15
C GLY A 375 -15.99 10.59 -2.93
N LEU A 376 -15.12 10.64 -1.90
CA LEU A 376 -14.21 11.75 -1.68
C LEU A 376 -13.23 11.95 -2.83
N TYR A 377 -12.61 10.86 -3.30
CA TYR A 377 -11.64 10.95 -4.38
C TYR A 377 -12.30 11.34 -5.71
N GLU A 378 -13.47 10.78 -5.99
CA GLU A 378 -14.29 11.11 -7.14
C GLU A 378 -14.71 12.59 -7.15
N HIS A 379 -15.13 13.13 -6.01
CA HIS A 379 -15.44 14.55 -5.86
C HIS A 379 -14.20 15.42 -6.11
N PHE A 380 -13.05 15.04 -5.54
CA PHE A 380 -11.78 15.72 -5.81
C PHE A 380 -11.42 15.72 -7.31
N LEU A 381 -11.54 14.58 -8.00
CA LEU A 381 -11.25 14.49 -9.44
C LEU A 381 -12.20 15.39 -10.24
N SER A 382 -13.48 15.46 -9.85
CA SER A 382 -14.45 16.39 -10.43
C SER A 382 -14.03 17.85 -10.29
N GLU A 383 -13.52 18.26 -9.12
CA GLU A 383 -12.97 19.61 -8.96
C GLU A 383 -11.66 19.80 -9.75
N ARG A 384 -10.77 18.80 -9.73
CA ARG A 384 -9.44 18.83 -10.33
C ARG A 384 -9.49 18.99 -11.84
N PHE A 385 -10.42 18.32 -12.50
CA PHE A 385 -10.61 18.38 -13.95
C PHE A 385 -11.73 19.35 -14.34
N GLY A 386 -12.36 20.01 -13.38
CA GLY A 386 -13.35 21.05 -13.61
C GLY A 386 -12.75 22.41 -13.99
N LYS A 387 -13.56 23.25 -14.63
CA LYS A 387 -13.17 24.62 -15.04
C LYS A 387 -12.76 25.53 -13.87
N GLY A 388 -13.19 25.20 -12.65
CA GLY A 388 -12.88 25.94 -11.42
C GLY A 388 -11.49 25.65 -10.83
N TRP A 389 -10.77 24.62 -11.32
CA TRP A 389 -9.49 24.20 -10.76
C TRP A 389 -8.44 25.32 -10.65
N PRO A 390 -8.26 26.22 -11.65
CA PRO A 390 -7.27 27.29 -11.53
C PRO A 390 -7.52 28.21 -10.33
N SER A 391 -8.79 28.54 -10.05
CA SER A 391 -9.19 29.33 -8.88
C SER A 391 -8.98 28.55 -7.59
N ARG A 392 -9.35 27.27 -7.57
CA ARG A 392 -9.13 26.38 -6.43
C ARG A 392 -7.65 26.24 -6.09
N ARG A 393 -6.79 26.04 -7.10
CA ARG A 393 -5.33 25.98 -6.96
C ARG A 393 -4.79 27.28 -6.36
N GLN A 394 -5.27 28.44 -6.82
CA GLN A 394 -4.87 29.72 -6.27
C GLN A 394 -5.25 29.86 -4.79
N GLN A 395 -6.47 29.46 -4.40
CA GLN A 395 -6.90 29.46 -2.99
C GLN A 395 -6.03 28.57 -2.11
N ILE A 396 -5.66 27.37 -2.60
CA ILE A 396 -4.73 26.47 -1.90
C ILE A 396 -3.35 27.11 -1.75
N SER A 397 -2.83 27.73 -2.81
CA SER A 397 -1.54 28.44 -2.78
C SER A 397 -1.53 29.61 -1.80
N GLU A 398 -2.57 30.44 -1.82
CA GLU A 398 -2.74 31.56 -0.90
C GLU A 398 -2.80 31.07 0.55
N TRP A 399 -3.61 30.04 0.82
CA TRP A 399 -3.67 29.40 2.14
C TRP A 399 -2.31 28.90 2.62
N ILE A 400 -1.53 28.22 1.79
CA ILE A 400 -0.17 27.77 2.17
C ILE A 400 0.71 28.97 2.58
N MET A 401 0.64 30.08 1.83
CA MET A 401 1.47 31.25 2.08
C MET A 401 1.07 32.01 3.34
N THR A 402 -0.24 32.17 3.57
CA THR A 402 -0.76 32.95 4.70
C THR A 402 -0.90 32.14 5.99
N ARG A 403 -0.78 30.80 5.91
CA ARG A 403 -0.84 29.92 7.06
C ARG A 403 0.20 30.30 8.10
N SER A 404 -0.27 30.70 9.28
CA SER A 404 0.52 30.81 10.49
C SER A 404 0.28 29.57 11.35
N ALA A 405 1.32 29.13 12.08
CA ALA A 405 1.12 28.06 13.05
C ALA A 405 0.13 28.53 14.12
N ALA A 406 -0.85 27.70 14.46
CA ALA A 406 -1.64 27.94 15.66
C ALA A 406 -0.65 28.00 16.84
N ARG A 407 -0.75 29.03 17.69
CA ARG A 407 0.06 29.08 18.91
C ARG A 407 -0.26 27.83 19.71
N VAL A 408 0.68 26.90 19.79
CA VAL A 408 0.60 25.78 20.72
C VAL A 408 0.53 26.43 22.10
N ALA A 409 -0.63 26.37 22.75
CA ALA A 409 -0.72 26.65 24.17
C ALA A 409 0.08 25.53 24.86
N VAL A 410 1.31 25.86 25.25
CA VAL A 410 2.22 24.98 25.99
C VAL A 410 1.65 24.68 27.36
#